data_AF-W9BRB7-F1
#
_entry.id   AF-W9BRB7-F1
#
_cell.length_a   1.000
_cell.length_b   1.000
_cell.length_c   1.000
_cell.angle_alpha   90.00
_cell.angle_beta   90.00
_cell.angle_gamma   90.00
#
_symmetry.space_group_name_H-M   'P 1'
#
loop_
_entity.id
_entity.type
_entity.pdbx_description
1 polymer ?
#
loop_
_entity_poly.entity_id
_entity_poly.type
_entity_poly.pdbx_seq_one_letter_code
_entity_poly.pdbx_strand_id
1 'polypeptide(L)'
;MAGKAGDLMSNLAKGASVYDAYNAADQAESTCRKSWSEVGDVTIPAGLSAANQKKAEETLEACQNAMIARQTGFATIKEVLDGDARPSKVAEATEKAERAKGGILVCAAYLAEIATIHKLDIDELNKAVF
;
A
#
# COMPACT_ATOMS: atom_id res chain seq x y z
N MET A 1 2.55 2.38 -7.87
CA MET A 1 1.24 1.74 -8.15
C MET A 1 0.11 2.34 -7.27
N ALA A 2 -0.12 3.67 -7.33
CA ALA A 2 -1.09 4.38 -6.48
C ALA A 2 -2.43 4.72 -7.16
N GLY A 3 -2.54 4.55 -8.48
CA GLY A 3 -3.76 4.89 -9.24
C GLY A 3 -4.87 3.82 -9.24
N LYS A 4 -4.52 2.54 -9.02
CA LYS A 4 -5.42 1.42 -9.38
C LYS A 4 -6.78 1.41 -8.66
N ALA A 5 -6.91 1.91 -7.43
CA ALA A 5 -8.19 1.92 -6.71
C ALA A 5 -9.16 3.02 -7.19
N GLY A 6 -8.63 4.23 -7.45
CA GLY A 6 -9.41 5.33 -8.03
C GLY A 6 -9.73 5.09 -9.51
N ASP A 7 -8.80 4.47 -10.22
CA ASP A 7 -9.01 3.96 -11.57
C ASP A 7 -10.08 2.86 -11.60
N LEU A 8 -10.13 2.01 -10.57
CA LEU A 8 -11.15 0.96 -10.46
C LEU A 8 -12.57 1.51 -10.43
N MET A 9 -12.83 2.47 -9.54
CA MET A 9 -14.15 3.10 -9.41
C MET A 9 -14.49 3.94 -10.64
N SER A 10 -13.50 4.59 -11.25
CA SER A 10 -13.69 5.33 -12.51
C SER A 10 -13.95 4.40 -13.70
N ASN A 11 -13.35 3.21 -13.74
CA ASN A 11 -13.54 2.23 -14.81
C ASN A 11 -14.89 1.51 -14.67
N LEU A 12 -15.35 1.23 -13.45
CA LEU A 12 -16.72 0.78 -13.17
C LEU A 12 -17.74 1.79 -13.69
N ALA A 13 -17.54 3.09 -13.41
CA ALA A 13 -18.40 4.15 -13.91
C ALA A 13 -18.36 4.29 -15.45
N LYS A 14 -17.29 3.81 -16.10
CA LYS A 14 -17.11 3.77 -17.57
C LYS A 14 -17.60 2.47 -18.21
N GLY A 15 -18.22 1.56 -17.45
CA GLY A 15 -18.81 0.32 -17.97
C GLY A 15 -17.95 -0.93 -17.87
N ALA A 16 -16.85 -0.91 -17.10
CA ALA A 16 -16.17 -2.14 -16.70
C ALA A 16 -17.11 -3.03 -15.88
N SER A 17 -17.05 -4.35 -16.06
CA SER A 17 -17.93 -5.24 -15.32
C SER A 17 -17.59 -5.25 -13.83
N VAL A 18 -18.60 -5.48 -12.98
CA VAL A 18 -18.40 -5.67 -11.53
C VAL A 18 -17.40 -6.80 -11.27
N TYR A 19 -17.39 -7.83 -12.12
CA TYR A 19 -16.41 -8.93 -12.07
C TYR A 19 -14.97 -8.46 -12.33
N ASP A 20 -14.75 -7.57 -13.31
CA ASP A 20 -13.41 -7.04 -13.59
C ASP A 20 -12.88 -6.22 -12.42
N ALA A 21 -13.76 -5.41 -11.80
CA ALA A 21 -13.40 -4.67 -10.61
C ALA A 21 -13.12 -5.58 -9.42
N TYR A 22 -13.92 -6.64 -9.23
CA TYR A 22 -13.70 -7.60 -8.16
C TYR A 22 -12.33 -8.27 -8.32
N ASN A 23 -12.01 -8.77 -9.52
CA ASN A 23 -10.73 -9.41 -9.82
C ASN A 23 -9.55 -8.47 -9.60
N ALA A 24 -9.68 -7.21 -9.98
CA ALA A 24 -8.63 -6.22 -9.76
C ALA A 24 -8.45 -5.85 -8.28
N ALA A 25 -9.55 -5.78 -7.51
CA ALA A 25 -9.49 -5.59 -6.06
C ALA A 25 -8.85 -6.81 -5.36
N ASP A 26 -9.17 -8.03 -5.79
CA ASP A 26 -8.56 -9.27 -5.30
C ASP A 26 -7.06 -9.34 -5.59
N GLN A 27 -6.66 -9.03 -6.82
CA GLN A 27 -5.26 -8.96 -7.19
C GLN A 27 -4.51 -7.89 -6.39
N ALA A 28 -5.14 -6.74 -6.15
CA ALA A 28 -4.55 -5.67 -5.36
C ALA A 28 -4.44 -6.04 -3.87
N GLU A 29 -5.44 -6.71 -3.29
CA GLU A 29 -5.40 -7.27 -1.93
C GLU A 29 -4.23 -8.25 -1.78
N SER A 30 -4.12 -9.21 -2.71
CA SER A 30 -3.04 -10.20 -2.73
C SER A 30 -1.66 -9.55 -2.86
N THR A 31 -1.54 -8.54 -3.73
CA THR A 31 -0.30 -7.76 -3.88
C THR A 31 0.06 -7.05 -2.59
N CYS A 32 -0.89 -6.41 -1.90
CA CYS A 32 -0.62 -5.74 -0.64
C CYS A 32 -0.19 -6.71 0.46
N ARG A 33 -0.79 -7.91 0.51
CA ARG A 33 -0.36 -8.97 1.43
C ARG A 33 1.06 -9.43 1.15
N LYS A 34 1.41 -9.62 -0.12
CA LYS A 34 2.78 -9.98 -0.53
C LYS A 34 3.77 -8.88 -0.15
N SER A 35 3.47 -7.63 -0.51
CA SER A 35 4.32 -6.49 -0.18
C SER A 35 4.45 -6.25 1.33
N TRP A 36 3.42 -6.54 2.13
CA TRP A 36 3.54 -6.50 3.58
C TRP A 36 4.58 -7.51 4.09
N SER A 37 4.55 -8.74 3.57
CA SER A 37 5.56 -9.77 3.88
C SER A 37 6.96 -9.33 3.45
N GLU A 38 7.10 -8.84 2.21
CA GLU A 38 8.38 -8.39 1.66
C GLU A 38 8.99 -7.25 2.48
N VAL A 39 8.16 -6.27 2.91
CA VAL A 39 8.61 -5.20 3.80
C VAL A 39 9.04 -5.74 5.17
N GLY A 40 8.39 -6.78 5.68
CA GLY A 40 8.78 -7.46 6.91
C GLY A 40 10.11 -8.20 6.84
N ASP A 41 10.51 -8.63 5.64
CA ASP A 41 11.79 -9.30 5.40
C ASP A 41 12.94 -8.31 5.17
N VAL A 42 12.67 -7.00 5.06
CA VAL A 42 13.71 -5.98 4.87
C VAL A 42 14.59 -5.89 6.11
N THR A 43 15.88 -6.19 5.91
CA THR A 43 16.88 -6.09 6.96
C THR A 43 17.53 -4.71 6.96
N ILE A 44 17.56 -4.06 8.12
CA ILE A 44 18.24 -2.79 8.31
C ILE A 44 19.77 -3.04 8.38
N PRO A 45 20.60 -2.34 7.56
CA PRO A 45 22.04 -2.56 7.56
C PRO A 45 22.69 -2.37 8.94
N ALA A 46 23.53 -3.33 9.34
CA ALA A 46 24.38 -3.17 10.51
C ALA A 46 25.46 -2.10 10.22
N GLY A 47 25.47 -1.01 10.99
CA GLY A 47 26.39 0.12 10.78
C GLY A 47 25.71 1.49 10.70
N LEU A 48 24.37 1.53 10.73
CA LEU A 48 23.63 2.77 10.95
C LEU A 48 23.92 3.35 12.33
N SER A 49 23.90 4.68 12.43
CA SER A 49 23.83 5.35 13.74
C SER A 49 22.53 4.93 14.44
N ALA A 50 22.49 4.97 15.78
CA ALA A 50 21.28 4.62 16.53
C ALA A 50 20.05 5.44 16.08
N ALA A 51 20.25 6.71 15.72
CA ALA A 51 19.19 7.57 15.20
C ALA A 51 18.67 7.11 13.83
N ASN A 52 19.58 6.69 12.93
CA ASN A 52 19.19 6.22 11.59
C ASN A 52 18.59 4.82 11.63
N GLN A 53 19.07 3.96 12.53
CA GLN A 53 18.48 2.64 12.75
C GLN A 53 17.03 2.76 13.23
N LYS A 54 16.80 3.58 14.26
CA LYS A 54 15.45 3.86 14.76
C LYS A 54 14.54 4.41 13.65
N LYS A 55 15.05 5.34 12.83
CA LYS A 55 14.29 5.93 11.72
C LYS A 55 13.95 4.90 10.64
N ALA A 56 14.86 3.97 10.36
CA ALA A 56 14.61 2.86 9.44
C ALA A 56 13.55 1.90 9.99
N GLU A 57 13.58 1.58 11.29
CA GLU A 57 12.54 0.77 11.96
C GLU A 57 11.16 1.45 11.86
N GLU A 58 11.06 2.73 12.23
CA GLU A 58 9.83 3.52 12.12
C GLU A 58 9.29 3.57 10.68
N THR A 59 10.19 3.62 9.69
CA THR A 59 9.82 3.62 8.27
C THR A 59 9.25 2.28 7.83
N LEU A 60 9.91 1.17 8.19
CA LEU A 60 9.42 -0.17 7.87
C LEU A 60 8.06 -0.43 8.51
N GLU A 61 7.89 -0.02 9.77
CA GLU A 61 6.61 -0.10 10.47
C GLU A 61 5.51 0.72 9.75
N ALA A 62 5.80 1.96 9.37
CA ALA A 62 4.86 2.80 8.62
C ALA A 62 4.47 2.16 7.28
N CYS A 63 5.44 1.56 6.57
CA CYS A 63 5.19 0.83 5.33
C CYS A 63 4.32 -0.41 5.55
N GLN A 64 4.58 -1.21 6.59
CA GLN A 64 3.74 -2.37 6.93
C GLN A 64 2.30 -1.95 7.25
N ASN A 65 2.13 -0.92 8.09
CA ASN A 65 0.82 -0.39 8.45
C ASN A 65 0.06 0.13 7.22
N ALA A 66 0.76 0.77 6.28
CA ALA A 66 0.17 1.22 5.01
C ALA A 66 -0.30 0.04 4.14
N MET A 67 0.47 -1.05 4.06
CA MET A 67 0.08 -2.24 3.30
C MET A 67 -1.12 -2.95 3.93
N ILE A 68 -1.19 -3.05 5.26
CA ILE A 68 -2.36 -3.58 5.98
C ILE A 68 -3.60 -2.73 5.71
N ALA A 69 -3.48 -1.39 5.79
CA ALA A 69 -4.59 -0.48 5.52
C ALA A 69 -5.12 -0.64 4.09
N ARG A 70 -4.22 -0.80 3.11
CA ARG A 70 -4.56 -1.08 1.71
C ARG A 70 -5.26 -2.41 1.54
N GLN A 71 -4.71 -3.49 2.11
CA GLN A 71 -5.30 -4.82 2.05
C GLN A 71 -6.74 -4.78 2.59
N THR A 72 -6.93 -4.17 3.75
CA THR A 72 -8.24 -4.04 4.39
C THR A 72 -9.21 -3.20 3.54
N GLY A 73 -8.71 -2.15 2.87
CA GLY A 73 -9.50 -1.35 1.95
C GLY A 73 -9.98 -2.14 0.73
N PHE A 74 -9.09 -2.92 0.11
CA PHE A 74 -9.46 -3.78 -1.02
C PHE A 74 -10.43 -4.90 -0.62
N ALA A 75 -10.28 -5.48 0.56
CA ALA A 75 -11.24 -6.43 1.10
C ALA A 75 -12.65 -5.82 1.24
N THR A 76 -12.77 -4.58 1.76
CA THR A 76 -14.06 -3.89 1.84
C THR A 76 -14.62 -3.51 0.46
N ILE A 77 -13.77 -3.16 -0.50
CA ILE A 77 -14.21 -2.96 -1.89
C ILE A 77 -14.79 -4.25 -2.48
N LYS A 78 -14.17 -5.41 -2.22
CA LYS A 78 -14.69 -6.71 -2.65
C LYS A 78 -16.06 -7.01 -2.04
N GLU A 79 -16.27 -6.73 -0.75
CA GLU A 79 -17.60 -6.87 -0.10
C GLU A 79 -18.68 -6.03 -0.81
N VAL A 80 -18.36 -4.78 -1.15
CA VAL A 80 -19.28 -3.89 -1.88
C VAL A 80 -19.60 -4.44 -3.27
N LEU A 81 -18.58 -4.93 -3.98
CA LEU A 81 -18.73 -5.50 -5.33
C LEU A 81 -19.47 -6.84 -5.33
N ASP A 82 -19.40 -7.60 -4.24
CA ASP A 82 -20.14 -8.85 -4.03
C ASP A 82 -21.60 -8.62 -3.59
N GLY A 83 -22.04 -7.36 -3.53
CA GLY A 83 -23.44 -6.98 -3.33
C GLY A 83 -23.75 -6.33 -1.99
N ASP A 84 -22.78 -6.17 -1.09
CA ASP A 84 -22.96 -5.41 0.17
C ASP A 84 -22.83 -3.89 -0.06
N ALA A 85 -23.70 -3.34 -0.91
CA ALA A 85 -23.71 -1.94 -1.32
C ALA A 85 -24.37 -1.00 -0.30
N ARG A 86 -24.38 -1.36 0.99
CA ARG A 86 -24.90 -0.47 2.05
C ARG A 86 -24.10 0.85 2.04
N PRO A 87 -24.74 2.02 2.17
CA PRO A 87 -24.03 3.30 2.19
C PRO A 87 -22.91 3.37 3.22
N SER A 88 -23.07 2.71 4.38
CA SER A 88 -22.03 2.58 5.40
C SER A 88 -20.80 1.80 4.92
N LYS A 89 -20.98 0.77 4.09
CA LYS A 89 -19.90 -0.03 3.50
C LYS A 89 -19.17 0.71 2.38
N VAL A 90 -19.92 1.45 1.56
CA VAL A 90 -19.33 2.31 0.53
C VAL A 90 -18.51 3.45 1.18
N ALA A 91 -19.02 4.04 2.26
CA ALA A 91 -18.29 5.04 3.04
C ALA A 91 -17.02 4.43 3.69
N GLU A 92 -17.13 3.23 4.28
CA GLU A 92 -16.00 2.50 4.85
C GLU A 92 -14.93 2.18 3.79
N ALA A 93 -15.33 1.72 2.61
CA ALA A 93 -14.42 1.46 1.49
C ALA A 93 -13.69 2.74 1.04
N THR A 94 -14.43 3.85 0.95
CA THR A 94 -13.87 5.16 0.56
C THR A 94 -12.88 5.67 1.60
N GLU A 95 -13.24 5.60 2.87
CA GLU A 95 -12.38 6.04 3.98
C GLU A 95 -11.10 5.20 4.07
N LYS A 96 -11.21 3.88 3.92
CA LYS A 96 -10.05 2.99 3.87
C LYS A 96 -9.19 3.26 2.64
N ALA A 97 -9.78 3.56 1.49
CA ALA A 97 -9.03 3.94 0.29
C ALA A 97 -8.25 5.25 0.47
N GLU A 98 -8.82 6.25 1.13
CA GLU A 98 -8.12 7.50 1.47
C GLU A 98 -7.00 7.28 2.49
N ARG A 99 -7.26 6.50 3.56
CA ARG A 99 -6.22 6.11 4.53
C ARG A 99 -5.08 5.33 3.87
N ALA A 100 -5.40 4.44 2.94
CA ALA A 100 -4.46 3.69 2.13
C ALA A 100 -3.59 4.58 1.21
N LYS A 101 -4.13 5.70 0.71
CA LYS A 101 -3.34 6.70 -0.04
C LYS A 101 -2.42 7.49 0.90
N GLY A 102 -2.92 7.88 2.08
CA GLY A 102 -2.08 8.53 3.09
C GLY A 102 -0.90 7.65 3.50
N GLY A 103 -1.16 6.39 3.83
CA GLY A 103 -0.12 5.44 4.27
C GLY A 103 0.95 5.18 3.21
N ILE A 104 0.60 5.03 1.93
CA ILE A 104 1.60 4.80 0.87
C ILE A 104 2.47 6.02 0.62
N LEU A 105 1.90 7.23 0.71
CA LEU A 105 2.65 8.48 0.56
C LEU A 105 3.61 8.67 1.72
N VAL A 106 3.18 8.34 2.94
CA VAL A 106 4.04 8.35 4.12
C VAL A 106 5.18 7.34 3.96
N CYS A 107 4.89 6.09 3.60
CA CYS A 107 5.91 5.08 3.33
C CYS A 107 6.91 5.54 2.25
N ALA A 108 6.43 6.08 1.13
CA ALA A 108 7.28 6.58 0.05
C ALA A 108 8.13 7.78 0.48
N ALA A 109 7.56 8.71 1.25
CA ALA A 109 8.27 9.89 1.75
C ALA A 109 9.41 9.49 2.69
N TYR A 110 9.17 8.55 3.61
CA TYR A 110 10.19 8.06 4.52
C TYR A 110 11.28 7.25 3.81
N LEU A 111 10.93 6.42 2.84
CA LEU A 111 11.92 5.72 1.99
C LEU A 111 12.81 6.71 1.22
N ALA A 112 12.22 7.76 0.65
CA ALA A 112 12.98 8.82 -0.02
C ALA A 112 13.93 9.54 0.94
N GLU A 113 13.49 9.76 2.18
CA GLU A 113 14.31 10.37 3.22
C GLU A 113 15.51 9.49 3.61
N ILE A 114 15.31 8.17 3.78
CA ILE A 114 16.40 7.22 4.06
C ILE A 114 17.39 7.16 2.89
N ALA A 115 16.89 7.08 1.65
CA ALA A 115 17.73 7.07 0.45
C ALA A 115 18.61 8.33 0.38
N THR A 116 18.03 9.49 0.71
CA THR A 116 18.74 10.78 0.73
C THR A 116 19.80 10.84 1.83
N ILE A 117 19.48 10.36 3.05
CA ILE A 117 20.41 10.37 4.20
C ILE A 117 21.62 9.47 3.93
N HIS A 118 21.42 8.32 3.29
CA HIS A 118 22.47 7.33 3.09
C HIS A 118 23.21 7.44 1.76
N LYS A 119 22.81 8.38 0.88
CA LYS A 119 23.26 8.40 -0.52
C LYS A 119 23.18 7.00 -1.15
N LEU A 120 22.20 6.20 -0.70
CA LEU A 120 21.94 4.90 -1.29
C LEU A 120 21.47 5.22 -2.70
N ASP A 121 22.25 4.75 -3.67
CA ASP A 121 21.83 4.81 -5.06
C ASP A 121 20.44 4.14 -5.13
N ILE A 122 19.46 4.85 -5.67
CA ILE A 122 18.08 4.34 -5.77
C ILE A 122 18.07 2.98 -6.50
N ASP A 123 19.08 2.72 -7.34
CA ASP A 123 19.31 1.44 -8.00
C ASP A 123 19.65 0.27 -7.06
N GLU A 124 20.25 0.50 -5.89
CA GLU A 124 20.49 -0.57 -4.89
C GLU A 124 19.23 -0.87 -4.07
N LEU A 125 18.43 0.15 -3.73
CA LEU A 125 17.14 -0.03 -3.07
C LEU A 125 16.12 -0.73 -3.98
N ASN A 126 16.13 -0.43 -5.29
CA ASN A 126 15.29 -1.13 -6.26
C ASN A 126 15.60 -2.63 -6.35
N LYS A 127 16.86 -3.06 -6.19
CA LYS A 127 17.24 -4.49 -6.19
C LYS A 127 16.85 -5.22 -4.90
N ALA A 128 16.63 -4.49 -3.81
CA ALA A 128 16.22 -5.05 -2.52
C ALA A 128 14.69 -5.12 -2.36
N VAL A 129 13.94 -4.35 -3.16
CA VAL A 129 12.49 -4.14 -3.00
C VAL A 129 11.67 -4.60 -4.23
N PHE A 130 12.30 -4.78 -5.40
CA PHE A 130 11.66 -5.28 -6.63
C PHE A 130 12.43 -6.45 -7.25
#